data_AF-A0A5S3YQD2-F1
#
_entry.id   AF-A0A5S3YQD2-F1
#
_cell.length_a   1.000
_cell.length_b   1.000
_cell.length_c   1.000
_cell.angle_alpha   90.00
_cell.angle_beta   90.00
_cell.angle_gamma   90.00
#
_symmetry.space_group_name_H-M   'P 1'
#
loop_
_entity.id
_entity.type
_entity.pdbx_description
1 polymer ?
#
loop_
_entity_poly.entity_id
_entity_poly.type
_entity_poly.pdbx_seq_one_letter_code
_entity_poly.pdbx_strand_id
1 'polypeptide(L)'
;MKLIKSILLSTVLATALTACSDEETYTADVMAVNLIEDEIDVIWQYEDEREEWSLTDDKGLLFGEASSEKLLVQDETDRDVFGFYAIDGNTKEVEIDQTYYRFDEHADYLVYTYGLLGNDGRDQKARIGAVKVTDEGLNEDKYRIIVFHTYVSDMGDVDIFIGEKKIGEAIEYGEATKFWDLSPDENVITVKKADRPKTIAQFTISPEAGDAHVAFVVNTPANDENILAYKVNIEK
;
A
#
# COMPACT_ATOMS: atom_id res chain seq x y z
N MET A 1 41.17 7.93 15.80
CA MET A 1 40.76 7.46 17.14
C MET A 1 39.24 7.59 17.21
N LYS A 2 38.49 6.47 17.21
CA LYS A 2 37.89 5.82 18.41
C LYS A 2 36.98 6.78 19.20
N LEU A 3 35.77 6.44 19.65
CA LEU A 3 34.78 5.37 19.43
C LEU A 3 33.64 5.71 20.43
N ILE A 4 32.39 5.77 19.97
CA ILE A 4 31.10 5.31 20.57
C ILE A 4 30.74 5.67 22.04
N LYS A 5 29.48 6.13 22.22
CA LYS A 5 28.41 5.72 23.21
C LYS A 5 27.68 6.96 23.77
N SER A 6 26.36 7.05 23.97
CA SER A 6 25.13 6.34 23.56
C SER A 6 23.98 7.04 24.33
N ILE A 7 22.86 7.31 23.65
CA ILE A 7 21.42 7.27 24.06
C ILE A 7 21.02 7.66 25.50
N LEU A 8 20.04 8.58 25.63
CA LEU A 8 18.78 8.48 26.42
C LEU A 8 17.98 9.81 26.24
N LEU A 9 16.88 9.85 25.50
CA LEU A 9 15.49 9.48 25.81
C LEU A 9 14.66 10.61 26.47
N SER A 10 13.56 10.94 25.79
CA SER A 10 12.30 11.55 26.25
C SER A 10 12.30 12.92 26.90
N THR A 11 11.68 13.90 26.22
CA THR A 11 10.35 14.40 26.57
C THR A 11 9.95 15.44 25.52
N VAL A 12 9.16 15.04 24.52
CA VAL A 12 8.33 16.03 23.83
C VAL A 12 7.20 16.31 24.81
N LEU A 13 7.40 17.37 25.60
CA LEU A 13 6.36 17.94 26.43
C LEU A 13 5.29 18.46 25.47
N ALA A 14 4.21 17.71 25.29
CA ALA A 14 2.96 18.22 24.73
C ALA A 14 2.47 19.33 25.67
N THR A 15 2.94 20.55 25.41
CA THR A 15 2.38 21.74 26.02
C THR A 15 1.16 22.09 25.19
N ALA A 16 0.02 21.56 25.63
CA ALA A 16 -1.29 22.05 25.23
C ALA A 16 -1.38 23.53 25.63
N LEU A 17 -1.00 24.41 24.71
CA LEU A 17 -1.35 25.81 24.73
C LEU A 17 -2.69 25.92 24.01
N THR A 18 -3.73 26.12 24.80
CA THR A 18 -5.08 26.43 24.38
C THR A 18 -5.10 27.74 23.59
N ALA A 19 -5.09 27.63 22.27
CA ALA A 19 -5.75 28.57 21.36
C ALA A 19 -6.87 27.77 20.68
N CYS A 20 -8.12 28.11 20.99
CA CYS A 20 -9.27 27.65 20.23
C CYS A 20 -9.22 28.29 18.84
N SER A 21 -8.71 27.56 17.85
CA SER A 21 -9.41 27.45 16.57
C SER A 21 -9.94 26.02 16.50
N ASP A 22 -11.23 25.87 16.19
CA ASP A 22 -11.79 24.58 15.81
C ASP A 22 -11.25 24.27 14.40
N GLU A 23 -9.97 23.95 14.30
CA GLU A 23 -9.34 23.44 13.08
C GLU A 23 -9.42 21.91 13.17
N GLU A 24 -10.37 21.28 12.47
CA GLU A 24 -10.45 19.83 12.36
C GLU A 24 -9.21 19.33 11.60
N THR A 25 -8.31 18.63 12.28
CA THR A 25 -7.13 18.06 11.64
C THR A 25 -7.48 16.72 11.02
N TYR A 26 -7.32 16.58 9.71
CA TYR A 26 -7.46 15.30 9.02
C TYR A 26 -6.24 14.43 9.29
N THR A 27 -6.46 13.22 9.82
CA THR A 27 -5.39 12.25 10.04
C THR A 27 -5.62 10.97 9.25
N ALA A 28 -4.53 10.40 8.75
CA ALA A 28 -4.54 9.10 8.07
C ALA A 28 -3.27 8.33 8.42
N ASP A 29 -3.42 7.07 8.80
CA ASP A 29 -2.30 6.16 9.03
C ASP A 29 -1.92 5.50 7.71
N VAL A 30 -0.68 5.68 7.28
CA VAL A 30 -0.25 5.32 5.93
C VAL A 30 0.98 4.42 5.97
N MET A 31 0.87 3.28 5.30
CA MET A 31 1.98 2.40 4.97
C MET A 31 2.25 2.45 3.47
N ALA A 32 3.52 2.55 3.09
CA ALA A 32 3.96 2.50 1.70
C ALA A 32 4.51 1.10 1.33
N VAL A 33 4.24 0.63 0.11
CA VAL A 33 4.77 -0.62 -0.44
C VAL A 33 5.37 -0.38 -1.81
N ASN A 34 6.55 -0.95 -2.09
CA ASN A 34 7.13 -0.89 -3.43
C ASN A 34 6.95 -2.19 -4.20
N LEU A 35 6.30 -2.16 -5.37
CA LEU A 35 6.15 -3.32 -6.27
C LEU A 35 6.88 -3.11 -7.62
N ILE A 36 7.75 -2.12 -7.70
CA ILE A 36 8.61 -1.86 -8.86
C ILE A 36 9.96 -2.54 -8.62
N GLU A 37 10.55 -3.11 -9.67
CA GLU A 37 11.86 -3.78 -9.62
C GLU A 37 13.04 -2.78 -9.55
N ASP A 38 12.90 -1.73 -8.72
CA ASP A 38 13.93 -0.73 -8.42
C ASP A 38 13.79 -0.27 -6.95
N GLU A 39 14.79 0.45 -6.44
CA GLU A 39 14.72 1.09 -5.12
C GLU A 39 13.91 2.38 -5.20
N ILE A 40 12.78 2.45 -4.51
CA ILE A 40 11.84 3.58 -4.62
C ILE A 40 11.57 4.24 -3.27
N ASP A 41 11.68 5.56 -3.23
CA ASP A 41 11.30 6.40 -2.09
C ASP A 41 9.96 7.07 -2.41
N VAL A 42 8.93 6.78 -1.60
CA VAL A 42 7.57 7.33 -1.77
C VAL A 42 7.47 8.57 -0.92
N ILE A 43 7.17 9.70 -1.56
CA ILE A 43 7.10 11.00 -0.90
C ILE A 43 5.66 11.47 -0.85
N TRP A 44 5.23 11.86 0.34
CA TRP A 44 4.03 12.66 0.55
C TRP A 44 4.36 14.15 0.47
N GLN A 45 3.54 14.92 -0.25
CA GLN A 45 3.69 16.36 -0.42
C GLN A 45 2.34 17.06 -0.22
N TYR A 46 2.38 18.20 0.48
CA TYR A 46 1.24 19.10 0.62
C TYR A 46 0.90 19.80 -0.71
N GLU A 47 -0.37 20.17 -0.90
CA GLU A 47 -0.86 20.86 -2.11
C GLU A 47 -0.11 22.19 -2.37
N ASP A 48 0.37 22.86 -1.32
CA ASP A 48 1.10 24.12 -1.39
C ASP A 48 2.63 23.98 -1.66
N GLU A 49 3.14 22.76 -1.90
CA GLU A 49 4.57 22.43 -2.17
C GLU A 49 5.57 22.85 -1.05
N ARG A 50 5.08 23.20 0.15
CA ARG A 50 5.94 23.77 1.21
C ARG A 50 6.67 22.74 2.06
N GLU A 51 6.13 21.54 2.17
CA GLU A 51 6.70 20.46 2.97
C GLU A 51 6.54 19.11 2.24
N GLU A 52 7.59 18.30 2.34
CA GLU A 52 7.68 16.95 1.78
C GLU A 52 8.13 16.00 2.89
N TRP A 53 7.53 14.81 2.93
CA TRP A 53 7.92 13.78 3.88
C TRP A 53 8.07 12.43 3.16
N SER A 54 9.25 11.83 3.28
CA SER A 54 9.46 10.44 2.90
C SER A 54 8.66 9.50 3.79
N LEU A 55 7.83 8.68 3.14
CA LEU A 55 7.12 7.57 3.79
C LEU A 55 8.04 6.37 4.05
N THR A 56 9.26 6.36 3.51
CA THR A 56 10.14 5.18 3.52
C THR A 56 11.34 5.31 4.45
N ASP A 57 11.26 6.22 5.44
CA ASP A 57 12.28 6.40 6.49
C ASP A 57 13.68 6.72 5.95
N ASP A 58 13.75 7.58 4.93
CA ASP A 58 14.97 8.10 4.27
C ASP A 58 15.80 7.05 3.50
N LYS A 59 15.28 5.84 3.33
CA LYS A 59 15.84 4.80 2.46
C LYS A 59 14.77 4.40 1.46
N GLY A 60 15.11 4.22 0.19
CA GLY A 60 14.11 3.68 -0.72
C GLY A 60 13.76 2.25 -0.33
N LEU A 61 12.51 1.86 -0.57
CA LEU A 61 12.04 0.50 -0.42
C LEU A 61 12.54 -0.31 -1.61
N LEU A 62 13.09 -1.49 -1.37
CA LEU A 62 13.31 -2.48 -2.42
C LEU A 62 11.99 -3.12 -2.82
N PHE A 63 11.99 -3.82 -3.96
CA PHE A 63 10.83 -4.59 -4.41
C PHE A 63 10.29 -5.51 -3.31
N GLY A 64 8.99 -5.36 -3.02
CA GLY A 64 8.24 -6.11 -2.04
C GLY A 64 8.41 -5.64 -0.59
N GLU A 65 9.26 -4.65 -0.32
CA GLU A 65 9.36 -4.05 1.00
C GLU A 65 8.18 -3.12 1.29
N ALA A 66 7.83 -3.05 2.58
CA ALA A 66 6.85 -2.14 3.13
C ALA A 66 7.52 -1.21 4.14
N SER A 67 7.07 0.05 4.20
CA SER A 67 7.52 1.00 5.21
C SER A 67 6.92 0.67 6.59
N SER A 68 7.43 1.35 7.61
CA SER A 68 6.65 1.54 8.83
C SER A 68 5.42 2.39 8.55
N GLU A 69 4.37 2.21 9.36
CA GLU A 69 3.17 3.05 9.31
C GLU A 69 3.49 4.46 9.83
N LYS A 70 2.92 5.46 9.16
CA LYS A 70 3.12 6.87 9.46
C LYS A 70 1.79 7.60 9.53
N LEU A 71 1.59 8.34 10.60
CA LEU A 71 0.48 9.25 10.76
C LEU A 71 0.71 10.50 9.91
N LEU A 72 -0.08 10.67 8.86
CA LEU A 72 -0.15 11.90 8.10
C LEU A 72 -1.19 12.82 8.72
N VAL A 73 -0.88 14.11 8.79
CA VAL A 73 -1.74 15.14 9.40
C VAL A 73 -1.87 16.30 8.43
N GLN A 74 -3.09 16.61 8.02
CA GLN A 74 -3.42 17.78 7.18
C GLN A 74 -4.39 18.70 7.92
N ASP A 75 -4.20 20.01 7.77
CA ASP A 75 -5.15 21.01 8.23
C ASP A 75 -6.34 21.10 7.24
N GLU A 76 -7.52 21.53 7.69
CA GLU A 76 -8.73 21.66 6.85
C GLU A 76 -8.49 22.53 5.61
N THR A 77 -7.52 23.44 5.69
CA THR A 77 -7.16 24.34 4.57
C THR A 77 -6.71 23.57 3.33
N ASP A 78 -6.04 22.43 3.50
CA ASP A 78 -5.58 21.53 2.44
C ASP A 78 -6.61 20.41 2.11
N ARG A 79 -7.72 20.35 2.85
CA ARG A 79 -8.76 19.31 2.76
C ARG A 79 -8.19 17.90 2.99
N ASP A 80 -8.97 16.90 2.64
CA ASP A 80 -8.68 15.48 2.69
C ASP A 80 -7.91 14.97 1.46
N VAL A 81 -7.13 15.82 0.78
CA VAL A 81 -6.45 15.49 -0.48
C VAL A 81 -4.93 15.38 -0.27
N PHE A 82 -4.43 14.16 -0.42
CA PHE A 82 -3.04 13.81 -0.20
C PHE A 82 -2.33 13.57 -1.53
N GLY A 83 -1.24 14.32 -1.76
CA GLY A 83 -0.39 14.17 -2.95
C GLY A 83 0.78 13.24 -2.69
N PHE A 84 1.01 12.27 -3.57
CA PHE A 84 2.14 11.36 -3.49
C PHE A 84 2.89 11.31 -4.82
N TYR A 85 4.21 11.30 -4.77
CA TYR A 85 5.08 11.02 -5.90
C TYR A 85 6.16 10.03 -5.47
N ALA A 86 6.90 9.49 -6.44
CA ALA A 86 7.97 8.55 -6.15
C ALA A 86 9.25 8.95 -6.85
N ILE A 87 10.36 8.81 -6.14
CA ILE A 87 11.70 9.07 -6.65
C ILE A 87 12.55 7.81 -6.58
N ASP A 88 13.55 7.73 -7.45
CA ASP A 88 14.59 6.72 -7.36
C ASP A 88 15.36 6.87 -6.04
N GLY A 89 15.53 5.77 -5.31
CA GLY A 89 16.12 5.76 -3.97
C GLY A 89 17.57 6.26 -3.93
N ASN A 90 18.30 6.12 -5.04
CA ASN A 90 19.74 6.39 -5.14
C ASN A 90 20.05 7.77 -5.73
N THR A 91 19.45 8.09 -6.86
CA THR A 91 19.65 9.32 -7.65
C THR A 91 18.75 10.45 -7.19
N LYS A 92 17.62 10.13 -6.53
CA LYS A 92 16.58 11.08 -6.11
C LYS A 92 15.89 11.80 -7.27
N GLU A 93 15.96 11.26 -8.48
CA GLU A 93 15.19 11.73 -9.63
C GLU A 93 13.74 11.27 -9.54
N VAL A 94 12.79 12.08 -10.03
CA VAL A 94 11.37 11.73 -10.05
C VAL A 94 11.12 10.64 -11.08
N GLU A 95 10.59 9.51 -10.61
CA GLU A 95 10.29 8.32 -11.42
C GLU A 95 8.79 8.15 -11.65
N ILE A 96 7.96 8.60 -10.70
CA ILE A 96 6.51 8.61 -10.82
C ILE A 96 6.00 10.01 -10.49
N ASP A 97 5.32 10.61 -11.47
CA ASP A 97 4.68 11.92 -11.33
C ASP A 97 3.66 11.94 -10.18
N GLN A 98 3.51 13.12 -9.57
CA GLN A 98 2.59 13.32 -8.45
C GLN A 98 1.15 12.93 -8.81
N THR A 99 0.53 12.18 -7.90
CA THR A 99 -0.86 11.73 -7.97
C THR A 99 -1.56 12.05 -6.66
N TYR A 100 -2.83 12.44 -6.74
CA TYR A 100 -3.63 12.86 -5.59
C TYR A 100 -4.71 11.84 -5.26
N TYR A 101 -4.88 11.57 -3.96
CA TYR A 101 -5.96 10.75 -3.44
C TYR A 101 -6.75 11.51 -2.39
N ARG A 102 -8.03 11.19 -2.29
CA ARG A 102 -8.89 11.70 -1.24
C ARG A 102 -8.97 10.66 -0.12
N PHE A 103 -8.51 11.00 1.07
CA PHE A 103 -8.50 10.10 2.22
C PHE A 103 -9.53 10.54 3.25
N ASP A 104 -10.46 9.66 3.60
CA ASP A 104 -11.34 9.85 4.75
C ASP A 104 -10.53 10.01 6.05
N GLU A 105 -11.08 10.81 6.97
CA GLU A 105 -10.56 11.06 8.31
C GLU A 105 -10.48 9.79 9.16
N HIS A 106 -9.40 9.65 9.94
CA HIS A 106 -9.17 8.56 10.90
C HIS A 106 -9.28 7.17 10.25
N ALA A 107 -8.55 6.96 9.16
CA ALA A 107 -8.54 5.70 8.44
C ALA A 107 -7.13 5.26 8.04
N ASP A 108 -6.98 3.94 7.92
CA ASP A 108 -5.74 3.29 7.50
C ASP A 108 -5.68 3.15 5.97
N TYR A 109 -4.52 3.48 5.40
CA TYR A 109 -4.26 3.40 3.97
C TYR A 109 -2.97 2.65 3.68
N LEU A 110 -3.02 1.86 2.61
CA LEU A 110 -1.82 1.34 1.98
C LEU A 110 -1.62 2.07 0.65
N VAL A 111 -0.50 2.78 0.53
CA VAL A 111 -0.02 3.39 -0.71
C VAL A 111 0.98 2.43 -1.35
N TYR A 112 0.86 2.18 -2.65
CA TYR A 112 1.72 1.22 -3.34
C TYR A 112 2.18 1.74 -4.69
N THR A 113 3.43 1.46 -5.04
CA THR A 113 3.93 1.66 -6.41
C THR A 113 3.79 0.37 -7.21
N TYR A 114 3.57 0.49 -8.52
CA TYR A 114 3.51 -0.65 -9.43
C TYR A 114 3.79 -0.22 -10.87
N GLY A 115 4.09 -1.18 -11.76
CA GLY A 115 4.36 -0.92 -13.17
C GLY A 115 5.85 -0.95 -13.51
N LEU A 116 6.22 -0.37 -14.65
CA LEU A 116 7.59 -0.34 -15.18
C LEU A 116 8.08 1.10 -15.31
N LEU A 117 9.24 1.38 -14.70
CA LEU A 117 9.96 2.64 -14.90
C LEU A 117 10.40 2.80 -16.35
N GLY A 118 10.46 4.04 -16.82
CA GLY A 118 10.90 4.38 -18.18
C GLY A 118 10.01 3.83 -19.31
N ASN A 119 8.83 3.27 -19.00
CA ASN A 119 7.88 2.78 -19.99
C ASN A 119 6.83 3.84 -20.33
N ASP A 120 6.84 4.30 -21.58
CA ASP A 120 5.88 5.28 -22.10
C ASP A 120 4.51 4.65 -22.48
N GLY A 121 4.39 3.33 -22.42
CA GLY A 121 3.15 2.60 -22.66
C GLY A 121 2.14 2.88 -21.56
N ARG A 122 0.96 3.40 -21.94
CA ARG A 122 -0.09 3.83 -20.98
C ARG A 122 -0.37 2.79 -19.90
N ASP A 123 -0.47 1.53 -20.28
CA ASP A 123 -0.96 0.48 -19.38
C ASP A 123 0.15 -0.10 -18.48
N GLN A 124 1.44 0.07 -18.84
CA GLN A 124 2.58 -0.47 -18.09
C GLN A 124 3.39 0.60 -17.36
N LYS A 125 3.14 1.88 -17.62
CA LYS A 125 3.84 2.99 -16.96
C LYS A 125 3.75 2.83 -15.44
N ALA A 126 4.86 3.06 -14.75
CA ALA A 126 4.89 3.12 -13.31
C ALA A 126 3.89 4.14 -12.73
N ARG A 127 3.21 3.75 -11.66
CA ARG A 127 2.15 4.52 -10.99
C ARG A 127 2.18 4.29 -9.49
N ILE A 128 1.59 5.24 -8.78
CA ILE A 128 1.17 5.07 -7.40
C ILE A 128 -0.31 4.66 -7.40
N GLY A 129 -0.69 3.85 -6.43
CA GLY A 129 -2.06 3.55 -6.04
C GLY A 129 -2.23 3.76 -4.54
N ALA A 130 -3.46 3.92 -4.08
CA ALA A 130 -3.80 3.98 -2.68
C ALA A 130 -5.09 3.20 -2.43
N VAL A 131 -5.13 2.47 -1.31
CA VAL A 131 -6.33 1.73 -0.89
C VAL A 131 -6.64 2.04 0.57
N LYS A 132 -7.88 2.47 0.83
CA LYS A 132 -8.42 2.55 2.18
C LYS A 132 -8.66 1.15 2.70
N VAL A 133 -8.08 0.82 3.84
CA VAL A 133 -8.34 -0.44 4.54
C VAL A 133 -9.23 -0.13 5.73
N THR A 134 -10.35 -0.84 5.84
CA THR A 134 -11.34 -0.59 6.89
C THR A 134 -11.78 -1.90 7.50
N ASP A 135 -12.00 -1.92 8.81
CA ASP A 135 -12.61 -3.03 9.54
C ASP A 135 -14.13 -2.84 9.71
N GLU A 136 -14.71 -1.78 9.12
CA GLU A 136 -16.13 -1.50 9.29
C GLU A 136 -16.95 -2.71 8.81
N GLY A 137 -17.75 -3.26 9.73
CA GLY A 137 -18.56 -4.46 9.48
C GLY A 137 -17.79 -5.77 9.35
N LEU A 138 -16.48 -5.81 9.66
CA LEU A 138 -15.72 -7.05 9.73
C LEU A 138 -16.24 -7.91 10.89
N ASN A 139 -16.62 -9.14 10.56
CA ASN A 139 -17.00 -10.12 11.56
C ASN A 139 -15.76 -10.55 12.37
N GLU A 140 -15.89 -10.61 13.70
CA GLU A 140 -14.80 -10.98 14.62
C GLU A 140 -14.20 -12.37 14.36
N ASP A 141 -14.94 -13.28 13.70
CA ASP A 141 -14.49 -14.64 13.34
C ASP A 141 -13.85 -14.73 11.93
N LYS A 142 -13.71 -13.60 11.24
CA LYS A 142 -13.25 -13.54 9.84
C LYS A 142 -12.05 -12.61 9.69
N TYR A 143 -11.32 -12.81 8.61
CA TYR A 143 -10.34 -11.83 8.13
C TYR A 143 -10.87 -11.17 6.85
N ARG A 144 -10.42 -9.95 6.58
CA ARG A 144 -10.75 -9.16 5.40
C ARG A 144 -9.60 -9.20 4.41
N ILE A 145 -9.90 -9.31 3.12
CA ILE A 145 -8.88 -9.24 2.08
C ILE A 145 -9.37 -8.56 0.80
N ILE A 146 -8.45 -7.83 0.18
CA ILE A 146 -8.54 -7.33 -1.19
C ILE A 146 -7.30 -7.83 -1.97
N VAL A 147 -7.49 -8.18 -3.24
CA VAL A 147 -6.40 -8.65 -4.12
C VAL A 147 -6.35 -7.78 -5.37
N PHE A 148 -5.18 -7.17 -5.62
CA PHE A 148 -4.89 -6.33 -6.78
C PHE A 148 -4.15 -7.12 -7.87
N HIS A 149 -4.53 -6.93 -9.12
CA HIS A 149 -3.76 -7.44 -10.26
C HIS A 149 -2.71 -6.41 -10.68
N THR A 150 -1.46 -6.60 -10.26
CA THR A 150 -0.33 -5.75 -10.64
C THR A 150 0.73 -6.53 -11.43
N TYR A 151 0.37 -7.68 -12.01
CA TYR A 151 1.32 -8.60 -12.63
C TYR A 151 1.69 -8.15 -14.05
N VAL A 152 2.75 -7.35 -14.14
CA VAL A 152 3.23 -6.71 -15.38
C VAL A 152 3.53 -7.71 -16.50
N SER A 153 4.10 -8.87 -16.18
CA SER A 153 4.47 -9.89 -17.17
C SER A 153 3.25 -10.51 -17.89
N ASP A 154 2.06 -10.37 -17.31
CA ASP A 154 0.81 -10.93 -17.85
C ASP A 154 -0.37 -10.03 -17.49
N MET A 155 -0.47 -8.91 -18.20
CA MET A 155 -1.53 -7.91 -17.99
C MET A 155 -2.91 -8.31 -18.49
N GLY A 156 -3.07 -9.54 -19.01
CA GLY A 156 -4.38 -10.04 -19.36
C GLY A 156 -5.25 -10.20 -18.11
N ASP A 157 -6.56 -10.16 -18.28
CA ASP A 157 -7.51 -10.27 -17.17
C ASP A 157 -7.32 -11.58 -16.41
N VAL A 158 -7.50 -11.52 -15.10
CA VAL A 158 -7.32 -12.66 -14.20
C VAL A 158 -8.58 -12.97 -13.40
N ASP A 159 -8.81 -14.26 -13.18
CA ASP A 159 -9.73 -14.76 -12.17
C ASP A 159 -8.95 -15.00 -10.87
N ILE A 160 -9.50 -14.52 -9.76
CA ILE A 160 -8.88 -14.63 -8.43
C ILE A 160 -9.75 -15.51 -7.54
N PHE A 161 -9.11 -16.49 -6.90
CA PHE A 161 -9.72 -17.45 -6.00
C PHE A 161 -9.05 -17.40 -4.63
N ILE A 162 -9.82 -17.64 -3.58
CA ILE A 162 -9.29 -17.96 -2.24
C ILE A 162 -9.91 -19.30 -1.81
N GLY A 163 -9.05 -20.30 -1.57
CA GLY A 163 -9.49 -21.69 -1.50
C GLY A 163 -10.21 -22.11 -2.80
N GLU A 164 -11.45 -22.57 -2.67
CA GLU A 164 -12.30 -22.93 -3.82
C GLU A 164 -13.18 -21.78 -4.32
N LYS A 165 -13.22 -20.67 -3.59
CA LYS A 165 -14.15 -19.56 -3.85
C LYS A 165 -13.55 -18.58 -4.85
N LYS A 166 -14.24 -18.34 -5.96
CA LYS A 166 -13.92 -17.22 -6.87
C LYS A 166 -14.33 -15.91 -6.21
N ILE A 167 -13.38 -15.00 -6.02
CA ILE A 167 -13.58 -13.68 -5.39
C ILE A 167 -13.42 -12.51 -6.38
N GLY A 168 -12.82 -12.77 -7.53
CA GLY A 168 -12.70 -11.83 -8.64
C GLY A 168 -12.85 -12.54 -9.99
N GLU A 169 -13.55 -11.91 -10.92
CA GLU A 169 -13.77 -12.40 -12.28
C GLU A 169 -13.26 -11.37 -13.27
N ALA A 170 -12.40 -11.79 -14.20
CA ALA A 170 -11.80 -10.94 -15.23
C ALA A 170 -11.28 -9.58 -14.68
N ILE A 171 -10.50 -9.64 -13.61
CA ILE A 171 -9.87 -8.45 -13.01
C ILE A 171 -8.79 -7.95 -13.97
N GLU A 172 -8.95 -6.71 -14.44
CA GLU A 172 -8.00 -6.05 -15.34
C GLU A 172 -6.71 -5.65 -14.60
N TYR A 173 -5.63 -5.42 -15.35
CA TYR A 173 -4.37 -4.93 -14.78
C TYR A 173 -4.54 -3.54 -14.15
N GLY A 174 -4.02 -3.36 -12.93
CA GLY A 174 -4.17 -2.15 -12.12
C GLY A 174 -5.44 -2.12 -11.28
N GLU A 175 -6.38 -3.05 -11.50
CA GLU A 175 -7.64 -3.16 -10.76
C GLU A 175 -7.55 -4.20 -9.64
N ALA A 176 -8.59 -4.22 -8.80
CA ALA A 176 -8.68 -5.10 -7.65
C ALA A 176 -10.03 -5.82 -7.55
N THR A 177 -10.05 -6.87 -6.73
CA THR A 177 -11.31 -7.38 -6.19
C THR A 177 -11.97 -6.32 -5.29
N LYS A 178 -13.25 -6.50 -4.97
CA LYS A 178 -13.80 -5.87 -3.76
C LYS A 178 -13.17 -6.50 -2.50
N PHE A 179 -13.40 -5.89 -1.35
CA PHE A 179 -13.12 -6.54 -0.06
C PHE A 179 -14.00 -7.77 0.16
N TRP A 180 -13.41 -8.82 0.73
CA TRP A 180 -14.08 -10.05 1.11
C TRP A 180 -13.75 -10.44 2.54
N ASP A 181 -14.79 -10.77 3.31
CA ASP A 181 -14.66 -11.31 4.65
C ASP A 181 -14.74 -12.84 4.60
N LEU A 182 -13.64 -13.49 4.91
CA LEU A 182 -13.41 -14.93 4.75
C LEU A 182 -13.02 -15.60 6.08
N SER A 183 -13.24 -16.90 6.16
CA SER A 183 -12.75 -17.68 7.31
C SER A 183 -11.23 -17.80 7.24
N PRO A 184 -10.48 -17.76 8.36
CA PRO A 184 -9.04 -18.00 8.37
C PRO A 184 -8.58 -19.31 7.70
N ASP A 185 -9.46 -20.32 7.58
CA ASP A 185 -9.18 -21.56 6.86
C ASP A 185 -9.16 -21.39 5.33
N GLU A 186 -9.82 -20.35 4.80
CA GLU A 186 -9.76 -19.95 3.39
C GLU A 186 -8.52 -19.08 3.17
N ASN A 187 -7.33 -19.67 3.09
CA ASN A 187 -6.05 -18.92 3.13
C ASN A 187 -5.14 -19.08 1.90
N VAL A 188 -5.54 -19.87 0.90
CA VAL A 188 -4.76 -20.07 -0.33
C VAL A 188 -5.30 -19.18 -1.43
N ILE A 189 -4.54 -18.14 -1.80
CA ILE A 189 -4.84 -17.28 -2.95
C ILE A 189 -4.36 -17.99 -4.21
N THR A 190 -5.22 -18.12 -5.21
CA THR A 190 -4.89 -18.70 -6.52
C THR A 190 -5.36 -17.77 -7.62
N VAL A 191 -4.45 -17.43 -8.54
CA VAL A 191 -4.73 -16.54 -9.66
C VAL A 191 -4.61 -17.33 -10.95
N LYS A 192 -5.64 -17.23 -11.80
CA LYS A 192 -5.70 -17.89 -13.10
C LYS A 192 -5.95 -16.84 -14.17
N LYS A 193 -5.50 -17.08 -15.40
CA LYS A 193 -5.94 -16.25 -16.52
C LYS A 193 -7.46 -16.39 -16.71
N ALA A 194 -8.16 -15.32 -17.04
CA ALA A 194 -9.60 -15.37 -17.30
C ALA A 194 -9.92 -16.12 -18.61
N ASP A 195 -9.03 -16.03 -19.61
CA ASP A 195 -9.22 -16.64 -20.94
C ASP A 195 -9.01 -18.17 -20.98
N ARG A 196 -8.34 -18.74 -19.98
CA ARG A 196 -7.98 -20.16 -19.93
C ARG A 196 -7.68 -20.62 -18.50
N PRO A 197 -7.91 -21.90 -18.16
CA PRO A 197 -7.74 -22.40 -16.79
C PRO A 197 -6.26 -22.65 -16.42
N LYS A 198 -5.36 -21.71 -16.73
CA LYS A 198 -3.94 -21.77 -16.35
C LYS A 198 -3.73 -20.93 -15.09
N THR A 199 -3.28 -21.57 -14.02
CA THR A 199 -2.78 -20.88 -12.82
C THR A 199 -1.47 -20.16 -13.15
N ILE A 200 -1.39 -18.88 -12.76
CA ILE A 200 -0.20 -18.02 -12.95
C ILE A 200 0.45 -17.61 -11.63
N ALA A 201 -0.31 -17.66 -10.53
CA ALA A 201 0.19 -17.41 -9.20
C ALA A 201 -0.58 -18.23 -8.15
N GLN A 202 0.10 -18.63 -7.10
CA GLN A 202 -0.49 -19.23 -5.91
C GLN A 202 0.33 -18.85 -4.68
N PHE A 203 -0.33 -18.52 -3.58
CA PHE A 203 0.31 -18.13 -2.34
C PHE A 203 -0.60 -18.44 -1.15
N THR A 204 -0.01 -18.89 -0.05
CA THR A 204 -0.74 -19.20 1.18
C THR A 204 -0.47 -18.13 2.21
N ILE A 205 -1.49 -17.34 2.54
CA ILE A 205 -1.44 -16.39 3.66
C ILE A 205 -1.66 -17.13 4.99
N SER A 206 -1.29 -16.50 6.10
CA SER A 206 -1.58 -16.99 7.45
C SER A 206 -2.42 -15.98 8.22
N PRO A 207 -3.69 -15.77 7.81
CA PRO A 207 -4.55 -14.75 8.42
C PRO A 207 -5.07 -15.21 9.78
N GLU A 208 -5.23 -14.26 10.70
CA GLU A 208 -5.98 -14.44 11.94
C GLU A 208 -7.35 -13.75 11.85
N ALA A 209 -8.29 -14.14 12.71
CA ALA A 209 -9.58 -13.49 12.77
C ALA A 209 -9.42 -12.04 13.25
N GLY A 210 -10.08 -11.10 12.56
CA GLY A 210 -9.91 -9.66 12.75
C GLY A 210 -8.79 -9.05 11.90
N ASP A 211 -7.98 -9.84 11.19
CA ASP A 211 -6.95 -9.29 10.31
C ASP A 211 -7.55 -8.65 9.05
N ALA A 212 -6.87 -7.63 8.54
CA ALA A 212 -7.08 -7.12 7.19
C ALA A 212 -5.81 -7.24 6.36
N HIS A 213 -5.97 -7.77 5.16
CA HIS A 213 -4.89 -8.01 4.23
C HIS A 213 -5.12 -7.29 2.91
N VAL A 214 -4.02 -6.76 2.37
CA VAL A 214 -3.93 -6.29 0.98
C VAL A 214 -2.93 -7.18 0.27
N ALA A 215 -3.36 -7.83 -0.81
CA ALA A 215 -2.50 -8.69 -1.60
C ALA A 215 -2.34 -8.15 -3.02
N PHE A 216 -1.17 -8.37 -3.61
CA PHE A 216 -0.80 -7.93 -4.94
C PHE A 216 -0.30 -9.13 -5.74
N VAL A 217 -0.87 -9.35 -6.92
CA VAL A 217 -0.33 -10.31 -7.89
C VAL A 217 0.86 -9.63 -8.57
N VAL A 218 2.08 -10.11 -8.35
CA VAL A 218 3.32 -9.47 -8.77
C VAL A 218 4.20 -10.38 -9.61
N ASN A 219 5.20 -9.81 -10.28
CA ASN A 219 6.28 -10.55 -10.90
C ASN A 219 7.43 -10.61 -9.91
N THR A 220 7.75 -11.77 -9.33
CA THR A 220 8.94 -11.84 -8.49
C THR A 220 10.12 -12.32 -9.33
N PRO A 221 11.21 -11.54 -9.46
CA PRO A 221 12.42 -12.01 -10.13
C PRO A 221 13.14 -13.13 -9.35
N ALA A 222 12.70 -13.44 -8.12
CA ALA A 222 13.43 -14.27 -7.16
C ALA A 222 12.69 -15.51 -6.61
N ASN A 223 11.41 -15.80 -6.92
CA ASN A 223 10.74 -17.01 -6.42
C ASN A 223 9.54 -17.44 -7.29
N ASP A 224 9.09 -18.69 -7.13
CA ASP A 224 7.88 -19.24 -7.77
C ASP A 224 6.55 -18.64 -7.22
N GLU A 225 6.64 -17.67 -6.31
CA GLU A 225 5.50 -17.01 -5.66
C GLU A 225 5.27 -15.63 -6.29
N ASN A 226 4.22 -15.53 -7.11
CA ASN A 226 3.83 -14.31 -7.83
C ASN A 226 2.76 -13.49 -7.09
N ILE A 227 2.74 -13.56 -5.75
CA ILE A 227 1.82 -12.78 -4.89
C ILE A 227 2.59 -12.29 -3.67
N LEU A 228 2.41 -11.03 -3.31
CA LEU A 228 2.82 -10.45 -2.03
C LEU A 228 1.57 -10.05 -1.24
N ALA A 229 1.55 -10.30 0.06
CA ALA A 229 0.42 -9.96 0.91
C ALA A 229 0.90 -9.27 2.18
N TYR A 230 0.25 -8.18 2.53
CA TYR A 230 0.59 -7.32 3.66
C TYR A 230 -0.59 -7.31 4.62
N LYS A 231 -0.32 -7.52 5.91
CA LYS A 231 -1.28 -7.24 6.97
C LYS A 231 -1.24 -5.74 7.22
N VAL A 232 -2.40 -5.10 7.23
CA VAL A 232 -2.55 -3.70 7.61
C VAL A 232 -3.12 -3.69 9.02
N ASN A 233 -2.46 -2.95 9.92
CA ASN A 233 -3.01 -2.75 11.25
C ASN A 233 -4.19 -1.80 11.09
N ILE A 234 -5.33 -2.17 11.64
CA ILE A 234 -6.49 -1.29 11.67
C ILE A 234 -6.70 -0.90 13.12
N GLU A 235 -6.68 0.40 13.41
CA GLU A 235 -7.06 0.89 14.73
C GLU A 235 -8.57 0.70 14.93
N LYS A 236 -8.95 0.08 16.06
CA LYS A 236 -10.34 -0.20 16.45
C LYS A 236 -10.91 0.87 17.38
#